data_AF-A0A4Y8DB37-F1
#
_entry.id   AF-A0A4Y8DB37-F1
#
_cell.length_a   1.000
_cell.length_b   1.000
_cell.length_c   1.000
_cell.angle_alpha   90.00
_cell.angle_beta   90.00
_cell.angle_gamma   90.00
#
_symmetry.space_group_name_H-M   'P 1'
#
loop_
_entity.id
_entity.type
_entity.pdbx_description
1 polymer ?
#
loop_
_entity_poly.entity_id
_entity_poly.type
_entity_poly.pdbx_seq_one_letter_code
_entity_poly.pdbx_strand_id
1 'polypeptide(L)'
;MSSNNTTPDLASVMEILANLAKAKNQQQAQPSTQNASAQTPDITSHGQAIQQQHRHQWSQSVAPPMTHRESGQLQAQVQSINNPKAVDPATIIDWSAGLRCVMRTMNKHDHVLQEIRKMIKVQREHEEQWWKSREALIERQAARKEGQKKLEEMLKAVGGATSSGASNTSPEELARELETFDMKVYKAQTQMVREMNGKLRNLGIPFFGTKSELVRIPGKHDATNRAGTASTEGEKGMIDEDELVELQKKMLNILEDMCND
;
A
#
# COMPACT_ATOMS: atom_id res chain seq x y z
N MET A 1 3.05 -24.23 64.13
CA MET A 1 1.85 -25.06 63.86
C MET A 1 1.42 -24.79 62.43
N SER A 2 1.16 -25.86 61.70
CA SER A 2 1.27 -26.00 60.25
C SER A 2 0.23 -25.20 59.44
N SER A 3 0.70 -24.51 58.41
CA SER A 3 -0.15 -23.96 57.34
C SER A 3 -0.33 -25.03 56.27
N ASN A 4 -1.58 -25.51 56.10
CA ASN A 4 -1.94 -26.52 55.12
C ASN A 4 -1.71 -26.02 53.70
N ASN A 5 -0.79 -26.68 53.00
CA ASN A 5 -0.58 -26.59 51.57
C ASN A 5 -1.63 -27.48 50.89
N THR A 6 -2.72 -26.89 50.39
CA THR A 6 -3.75 -27.63 49.65
C THR A 6 -3.30 -27.79 48.20
N THR A 7 -2.53 -28.84 47.92
CA THR A 7 -2.30 -29.30 46.55
C THR A 7 -3.65 -29.73 45.95
N PRO A 8 -4.04 -29.26 44.75
CA PRO A 8 -5.28 -29.70 44.12
C PRO A 8 -5.21 -31.21 43.84
N ASP A 9 -6.22 -31.93 44.28
CA ASP A 9 -6.37 -33.37 44.12
C ASP A 9 -6.37 -33.77 42.64
N LEU A 10 -5.58 -34.79 42.28
CA LEU A 10 -5.38 -35.24 40.90
C LEU A 10 -6.71 -35.67 40.26
N ALA A 11 -7.62 -36.25 41.05
CA ALA A 11 -8.94 -36.61 40.57
C ALA A 11 -9.75 -35.38 40.13
N SER A 12 -9.63 -34.27 40.87
CA SER A 12 -10.28 -32.99 40.53
C SER A 12 -9.70 -32.39 39.24
N VAL A 13 -8.38 -32.48 39.03
CA VAL A 13 -7.74 -32.06 37.77
C VAL A 13 -8.19 -32.91 36.59
N MET A 14 -8.27 -34.23 36.76
CA MET A 14 -8.75 -35.14 35.70
C MET A 14 -10.23 -34.93 35.36
N GLU A 15 -11.07 -34.65 36.35
CA GLU A 15 -12.50 -34.36 36.15
C GLU A 15 -12.71 -33.06 35.36
N ILE A 16 -11.94 -32.02 35.69
CA ILE A 16 -11.97 -30.74 34.95
C ILE A 16 -11.55 -30.96 33.49
N LEU A 17 -10.49 -31.73 33.25
CA LEU A 17 -10.02 -32.05 31.90
C LEU A 17 -11.03 -32.91 31.11
N ALA A 18 -11.68 -33.86 31.76
CA ALA A 18 -12.70 -34.71 31.14
C ALA A 18 -13.96 -33.92 30.76
N ASN A 19 -14.36 -32.94 31.58
CA ASN A 19 -15.48 -32.06 31.26
C ASN A 19 -15.16 -31.08 30.12
N LEU A 20 -13.94 -30.56 30.04
CA LEU A 20 -13.51 -29.75 28.87
C LEU A 20 -13.50 -30.59 27.58
N ALA A 21 -13.09 -31.86 27.66
CA ALA A 21 -13.08 -32.75 26.49
C ALA A 21 -14.50 -33.07 25.99
N LYS A 22 -15.48 -33.25 26.89
CA LYS A 22 -16.90 -33.45 26.53
C LYS A 22 -17.54 -32.20 25.94
N ALA A 23 -17.21 -31.00 26.46
CA ALA A 23 -17.72 -29.74 25.92
C ALA A 23 -17.30 -29.50 24.46
N LYS A 24 -16.12 -30.00 24.05
CA LYS A 24 -15.65 -29.93 22.66
C LYS A 24 -16.39 -30.88 21.70
N ASN A 25 -17.03 -31.94 22.21
CA ASN A 25 -17.63 -32.99 21.37
C ASN A 25 -19.15 -32.84 21.16
N GLN A 26 -19.82 -31.88 21.81
CA GLN A 26 -21.27 -31.65 21.64
C GLN A 26 -21.63 -30.53 20.64
N GLN A 27 -20.65 -29.85 20.02
CA GLN A 27 -20.92 -28.78 19.05
C GLN A 27 -21.03 -29.24 17.59
N GLN A 28 -21.12 -30.55 17.33
CA GLN A 28 -21.30 -31.06 15.97
C GLN A 28 -22.40 -32.13 15.89
N ALA A 29 -23.65 -31.68 15.96
CA ALA A 29 -24.81 -32.46 15.54
C ALA A 29 -25.89 -31.55 14.94
N GLN A 30 -25.83 -31.34 13.62
CA GLN A 30 -27.03 -31.15 12.79
C GLN A 30 -26.98 -32.11 11.59
N PRO A 31 -28.12 -32.69 11.17
CA PRO A 31 -28.15 -33.67 10.09
C PRO A 31 -28.13 -32.98 8.73
N SER A 32 -27.31 -33.50 7.81
CA SER A 32 -27.33 -33.13 6.39
C SER A 32 -27.37 -34.41 5.56
N THR A 33 -28.39 -34.53 4.73
CA THR A 33 -28.62 -35.62 3.78
C THR A 33 -27.65 -35.59 2.60
N GLN A 34 -27.02 -36.75 2.35
CA GLN A 34 -26.60 -37.36 1.08
C GLN A 34 -25.94 -36.47 0.00
N ASN A 35 -24.65 -36.73 -0.28
CA ASN A 35 -24.25 -37.43 -1.51
C ASN A 35 -22.76 -37.83 -1.53
N ALA A 36 -22.47 -38.91 -2.25
CA ALA A 36 -21.23 -39.66 -2.27
C ALA A 36 -20.13 -39.06 -3.18
N SER A 37 -18.86 -39.18 -2.78
CA SER A 37 -17.81 -39.96 -3.47
C SER A 37 -16.38 -39.61 -3.01
N ALA A 38 -15.73 -40.61 -2.43
CA ALA A 38 -14.34 -41.07 -2.61
C ALA A 38 -13.11 -40.11 -2.61
N GLN A 39 -12.15 -40.50 -1.76
CA GLN A 39 -10.67 -40.40 -1.82
C GLN A 39 -9.94 -39.31 -0.99
N THR A 40 -8.98 -39.81 -0.22
CA THR A 40 -8.06 -39.22 0.76
C THR A 40 -6.70 -38.83 0.12
N PRO A 41 -5.70 -38.33 0.86
CA PRO A 41 -5.62 -37.03 1.53
C PRO A 41 -4.39 -36.22 1.03
N ASP A 42 -4.41 -34.90 1.14
CA ASP A 42 -3.18 -34.10 1.12
C ASP A 42 -3.06 -33.33 2.43
N ILE A 43 -1.85 -33.37 2.98
CA ILE A 43 -1.43 -32.88 4.27
C ILE A 43 -0.97 -31.44 4.06
N THR A 44 -1.66 -30.43 4.61
CA THR A 44 -0.99 -29.16 4.94
C THR A 44 -1.70 -28.41 6.07
N SER A 45 -1.05 -28.46 7.23
CA SER A 45 -0.87 -27.45 8.27
C SER A 45 -1.86 -26.27 8.35
N HIS A 46 -2.61 -26.25 9.46
CA HIS A 46 -3.37 -25.10 9.96
C HIS A 46 -2.44 -23.97 10.43
N GLY A 47 -2.69 -22.76 9.96
CA GLY A 47 -2.04 -21.55 10.45
C GLY A 47 -2.64 -20.28 9.85
N GLN A 48 -3.94 -20.03 10.05
CA GLN A 48 -4.55 -18.74 9.68
C GLN A 48 -5.69 -18.38 10.64
N ALA A 49 -5.44 -17.40 11.51
CA ALA A 49 -6.48 -16.54 12.07
C ALA A 49 -5.82 -15.24 12.57
N ILE A 50 -5.76 -14.24 11.68
CA ILE A 50 -5.95 -12.79 11.89
C ILE A 50 -5.49 -12.15 10.57
N GLN A 51 -6.34 -12.27 9.55
CA GLN A 51 -6.33 -11.37 8.39
C GLN A 51 -7.76 -11.29 7.87
N GLN A 52 -8.63 -10.71 8.68
CA GLN A 52 -9.92 -10.22 8.22
C GLN A 52 -10.02 -8.78 8.64
N GLN A 53 -9.57 -7.88 7.77
CA GLN A 53 -10.14 -6.54 7.67
C GLN A 53 -9.81 -5.95 6.29
N HIS A 54 -10.87 -5.89 5.48
CA HIS A 54 -11.11 -4.96 4.38
C HIS A 54 -10.15 -5.01 3.20
N ARG A 55 -10.28 -6.07 2.38
CA ARG A 55 -9.98 -5.97 0.96
C ARG A 55 -11.10 -5.18 0.30
N HIS A 56 -10.98 -3.85 0.22
CA HIS A 56 -11.82 -3.08 -0.69
C HIS A 56 -11.53 -3.54 -2.12
N GLN A 57 -12.55 -4.16 -2.70
CA GLN A 57 -12.60 -4.67 -4.05
C GLN A 57 -12.64 -3.47 -5.01
N TRP A 58 -11.51 -3.16 -5.63
CA TRP A 58 -11.49 -2.22 -6.75
C TRP A 58 -12.11 -2.92 -7.96
N SER A 59 -13.31 -2.47 -8.33
CA SER A 59 -14.06 -2.94 -9.50
C SER A 59 -13.24 -2.73 -10.77
N GLN A 60 -13.01 -3.81 -11.51
CA GLN A 60 -12.45 -3.75 -12.86
C GLN A 60 -13.55 -3.26 -13.82
N SER A 61 -13.33 -2.13 -14.48
CA SER A 61 -14.20 -1.66 -15.56
C SER A 61 -14.05 -2.57 -16.78
N VAL A 62 -15.16 -3.21 -17.15
CA VAL A 62 -15.30 -3.99 -18.39
C VAL A 62 -15.43 -3.00 -19.56
N ALA A 63 -14.57 -3.14 -20.57
CA ALA A 63 -14.63 -2.36 -21.79
C ALA A 63 -15.86 -2.75 -22.64
N PRO A 64 -16.59 -1.79 -23.25
CA PRO A 64 -17.61 -2.10 -24.23
C PRO A 64 -17.01 -2.37 -25.63
N PRO A 65 -17.65 -3.20 -26.47
CA PRO A 65 -17.14 -3.56 -27.78
C PRO A 65 -17.38 -2.48 -28.83
N MET A 66 -16.41 -2.37 -29.73
CA MET A 66 -16.35 -1.47 -30.89
C MET A 66 -17.42 -1.82 -31.92
N THR A 67 -18.23 -0.83 -32.33
CA THR A 67 -19.01 -0.87 -33.56
C THR A 67 -18.39 0.07 -34.59
N HIS A 68 -17.94 -0.54 -35.69
CA HIS A 68 -17.42 0.12 -36.88
C HIS A 68 -18.59 0.74 -37.65
N ARG A 69 -18.52 2.03 -38.02
CA ARG A 69 -19.39 2.57 -39.07
C ARG A 69 -18.66 3.60 -39.94
N GLU A 70 -18.75 3.35 -41.23
CA GLU A 70 -18.15 4.01 -42.38
C GLU A 70 -18.48 5.50 -42.55
N SER A 71 -17.45 6.22 -43.03
CA SER A 71 -17.41 7.11 -44.20
C SER A 71 -18.53 8.14 -44.40
N GLY A 72 -18.15 9.40 -44.20
CA GLY A 72 -18.85 10.57 -44.72
C GLY A 72 -17.89 11.76 -44.79
N GLN A 73 -17.16 11.89 -45.90
CA GLN A 73 -16.39 13.09 -46.23
C GLN A 73 -17.36 14.24 -46.54
N LEU A 74 -17.35 15.27 -45.69
CA LEU A 74 -17.76 16.61 -46.07
C LEU A 74 -16.69 17.60 -45.60
N GLN A 75 -16.06 18.24 -46.59
CA GLN A 75 -15.08 19.30 -46.43
C GLN A 75 -15.74 20.48 -45.69
N ALA A 76 -15.24 20.77 -44.49
CA ALA A 76 -15.54 22.02 -43.79
C ALA A 76 -14.31 22.94 -43.84
N GLN A 77 -14.56 24.05 -44.51
CA GLN A 77 -13.72 25.19 -44.83
C GLN A 77 -12.95 25.75 -43.61
N VAL A 78 -11.68 26.06 -43.85
CA VAL A 78 -10.75 26.68 -42.90
C VAL A 78 -11.25 28.06 -42.50
N GLN A 79 -11.69 28.21 -41.26
CA GLN A 79 -11.69 29.49 -40.53
C GLN A 79 -11.21 29.25 -39.10
N SER A 80 -9.89 29.35 -38.92
CA SER A 80 -9.24 29.29 -37.61
C SER A 80 -9.42 30.63 -36.89
N ILE A 81 -10.55 30.78 -36.21
CA ILE A 81 -10.69 31.76 -35.12
C ILE A 81 -9.81 31.26 -33.97
N ASN A 82 -8.95 32.14 -33.45
CA ASN A 82 -8.01 31.91 -32.36
C ASN A 82 -8.72 31.38 -31.09
N ASN A 83 -8.90 30.07 -31.01
CA ASN A 83 -9.13 29.39 -29.76
C ASN A 83 -7.75 28.90 -29.30
N PRO A 84 -7.22 29.34 -28.14
CA PRO A 84 -5.95 28.81 -27.66
C PRO A 84 -6.14 27.30 -27.48
N LYS A 85 -5.52 26.52 -28.37
CA LYS A 85 -5.60 25.06 -28.39
C LYS A 85 -5.41 24.57 -26.96
N ALA A 86 -6.33 23.74 -26.48
CA ALA A 86 -6.23 23.11 -25.18
C ALA A 86 -4.88 22.37 -25.13
N VAL A 87 -3.92 22.94 -24.41
CA VAL A 87 -2.60 22.34 -24.23
C VAL A 87 -2.81 21.12 -23.34
N ASP A 88 -2.40 19.96 -23.85
CA ASP A 88 -2.42 18.70 -23.12
C ASP A 88 -1.53 18.82 -21.87
N PRO A 89 -2.05 18.64 -20.64
CA PRO A 89 -1.27 18.76 -19.40
C PRO A 89 -0.01 17.87 -19.38
N ALA A 90 -0.04 16.73 -20.09
CA ALA A 90 1.08 15.80 -20.20
C ALA A 90 2.26 16.33 -21.05
N THR A 91 2.05 17.42 -21.81
CA THR A 91 3.10 18.06 -22.63
C THR A 91 3.77 19.24 -21.94
N ILE A 92 3.29 19.62 -20.75
CA ILE A 92 3.77 20.78 -20.02
C ILE A 92 5.01 20.38 -19.22
N ILE A 93 6.14 21.01 -19.56
CA ILE A 93 7.41 20.88 -18.84
C ILE A 93 7.85 22.20 -18.16
N ASP A 94 7.19 23.32 -18.48
CA ASP A 94 7.48 24.62 -17.87
C ASP A 94 6.58 24.90 -16.66
N TRP A 95 7.19 25.43 -15.59
CA TRP A 95 6.48 25.74 -14.34
C TRP A 95 5.33 26.75 -14.54
N SER A 96 5.56 27.84 -15.26
CA SER A 96 4.57 28.91 -15.43
C SER A 96 3.37 28.44 -16.25
N ALA A 97 3.60 27.58 -17.24
CA ALA A 97 2.55 26.92 -17.99
C ALA A 97 1.77 25.92 -17.11
N GLY A 98 2.48 25.16 -16.27
CA GLY A 98 1.86 24.21 -15.35
C GLY A 98 0.95 24.87 -14.33
N LEU A 99 1.40 25.97 -13.70
CA LEU A 99 0.62 26.71 -12.73
C LEU A 99 -0.66 27.30 -13.36
N ARG A 100 -0.55 27.91 -14.55
CA ARG A 100 -1.71 28.41 -15.30
C ARG A 100 -2.69 27.30 -15.66
N CYS A 101 -2.17 26.11 -15.99
CA CYS A 101 -2.99 24.94 -16.25
C CYS A 101 -3.80 24.56 -15.01
N VAL A 102 -3.15 24.42 -13.84
CA VAL A 102 -3.82 24.04 -12.59
C VAL A 102 -4.84 25.07 -12.13
N MET A 103 -4.48 26.35 -12.11
CA MET A 103 -5.44 27.42 -11.75
C MET A 103 -6.68 27.39 -12.65
N ARG A 104 -6.49 27.16 -13.95
CA ARG A 104 -7.60 27.01 -14.90
C ARG A 104 -8.42 25.76 -14.63
N THR A 105 -7.78 24.62 -14.34
CA THR A 105 -8.47 23.36 -14.05
C THR A 105 -9.31 23.47 -12.78
N MET A 106 -8.76 24.06 -11.72
CA MET A 106 -9.47 24.25 -10.45
C MET A 106 -10.65 25.21 -10.58
N ASN A 107 -10.49 26.33 -11.27
CA ASN A 107 -11.58 27.28 -11.51
C ASN A 107 -12.74 26.70 -12.36
N LYS A 108 -12.48 25.63 -13.12
CA LYS A 108 -13.49 25.00 -13.97
C LYS A 108 -14.18 23.82 -13.29
N HIS A 109 -13.54 23.19 -12.31
CA HIS A 109 -13.92 21.89 -11.80
C HIS A 109 -13.71 21.80 -10.28
N ASP A 110 -14.73 22.19 -9.51
CA ASP A 110 -14.68 22.16 -8.03
C ASP A 110 -14.38 20.77 -7.45
N HIS A 111 -14.76 19.70 -8.16
CA HIS A 111 -14.50 18.31 -7.74
C HIS A 111 -13.01 17.97 -7.66
N VAL A 112 -12.14 18.70 -8.37
CA VAL A 112 -10.68 18.45 -8.37
C VAL A 112 -10.11 18.67 -6.98
N LEU A 113 -10.47 19.78 -6.32
CA LEU A 113 -10.04 20.06 -4.94
C LEU A 113 -10.60 19.03 -3.95
N GLN A 114 -11.84 18.58 -4.15
CA GLN A 114 -12.43 17.55 -3.30
C GLN A 114 -11.69 16.21 -3.40
N GLU A 115 -11.32 15.79 -4.61
CA GLU A 115 -10.53 14.58 -4.81
C GLU A 115 -9.11 14.71 -4.23
N ILE A 116 -8.48 15.88 -4.35
CA ILE A 116 -7.17 16.14 -3.72
C ILE A 116 -7.27 16.07 -2.19
N ARG A 117 -8.23 16.76 -1.57
CA ARG A 117 -8.48 16.67 -0.12
C ARG A 117 -8.70 15.22 0.33
N LYS A 118 -9.45 14.44 -0.46
CA LYS A 118 -9.67 13.02 -0.21
C LYS A 118 -8.37 12.22 -0.28
N MET A 119 -7.51 12.46 -1.27
CA MET A 119 -6.20 11.80 -1.37
C MET A 119 -5.34 12.11 -0.15
N ILE A 120 -5.23 13.38 0.25
CA ILE A 120 -4.45 13.79 1.43
C ILE A 120 -5.00 13.10 2.70
N LYS A 121 -6.33 13.05 2.85
CA LYS A 121 -6.97 12.35 3.98
C LYS A 121 -6.62 10.86 3.99
N VAL A 122 -6.78 10.16 2.87
CA VAL A 122 -6.47 8.73 2.75
C VAL A 122 -5.00 8.45 3.03
N GLN A 123 -4.10 9.31 2.55
CA GLN A 123 -2.67 9.20 2.84
C GLN A 123 -2.41 9.22 4.36
N ARG A 124 -2.92 10.23 5.06
CA ARG A 124 -2.75 10.35 6.51
C ARG A 124 -3.32 9.16 7.27
N GLU A 125 -4.50 8.68 6.87
CA GLU A 125 -5.13 7.49 7.47
C GLU A 125 -4.25 6.24 7.32
N HIS A 126 -3.63 6.03 6.15
CA HIS A 126 -2.70 4.93 5.96
C HIS A 126 -1.42 5.07 6.78
N GLU A 127 -0.84 6.27 6.82
CA GLU A 127 0.36 6.55 7.62
C GLU A 127 0.11 6.32 9.11
N GLU A 128 -1.01 6.82 9.63
CA GLU A 128 -1.45 6.58 10.99
C GLU A 128 -1.66 5.08 11.27
N GLN A 129 -2.28 4.36 10.34
CA GLN A 129 -2.51 2.92 10.47
C GLN A 129 -1.19 2.14 10.48
N TRP A 130 -0.24 2.47 9.62
CA TRP A 130 1.08 1.84 9.60
C TRP A 130 1.86 2.12 10.89
N TRP A 131 1.83 3.37 11.36
CA TRP A 131 2.42 3.75 12.64
C TRP A 131 1.83 2.94 13.79
N LYS A 132 0.50 2.94 13.96
CA LYS A 132 -0.18 2.18 15.02
C LYS A 132 0.12 0.67 14.93
N SER A 133 0.17 0.13 13.72
CA SER A 133 0.49 -1.29 13.51
C SER A 133 1.92 -1.62 13.91
N ARG A 134 2.86 -0.71 13.67
CA ARG A 134 4.26 -0.84 14.09
C ARG A 134 4.41 -0.76 15.60
N GLU A 135 3.74 0.20 16.25
CA GLU A 135 3.74 0.33 17.71
C GLU A 135 3.15 -0.92 18.37
N ALA A 136 2.01 -1.41 17.88
CA ALA A 136 1.40 -2.65 18.35
C ALA A 136 2.31 -3.88 18.15
N LEU A 137 3.13 -3.89 17.09
CA LEU A 137 4.13 -4.94 16.89
C LEU A 137 5.21 -4.88 17.96
N ILE A 138 5.76 -3.69 18.25
CA ILE A 138 6.78 -3.48 19.29
C ILE A 138 6.24 -3.88 20.67
N GLU A 139 5.01 -3.49 20.99
CA GLU A 139 4.36 -3.88 22.25
C GLU A 139 4.23 -5.40 22.38
N ARG A 140 3.82 -6.09 21.30
CA ARG A 140 3.77 -7.57 21.28
C ARG A 140 5.15 -8.20 21.44
N GLN A 141 6.19 -7.62 20.83
CA GLN A 141 7.56 -8.09 21.02
C GLN A 141 8.01 -7.96 22.48
N ALA A 142 7.71 -6.82 23.12
CA ALA A 142 8.01 -6.58 24.53
C ALA A 142 7.27 -7.55 25.45
N ALA A 143 5.96 -7.76 25.23
CA ALA A 143 5.15 -8.70 25.99
C ALA A 143 5.66 -10.15 25.87
N ARG A 144 6.10 -10.57 24.68
CA ARG A 144 6.73 -11.90 24.48
C ARG A 144 8.03 -12.03 25.25
N LYS A 145 8.87 -11.00 25.23
CA LYS A 145 10.15 -10.98 25.97
C LYS A 145 9.93 -11.03 27.48
N GLU A 146 8.96 -10.29 28.00
CA GLU A 146 8.59 -10.32 29.42
C GLU A 146 8.03 -11.69 29.83
N GLY A 147 7.14 -12.26 29.01
CA GLY A 147 6.59 -13.59 29.24
C GLY A 147 7.67 -14.68 29.30
N GLN A 148 8.66 -14.63 28.40
CA GLN A 148 9.80 -15.55 28.42
C GLN A 148 10.65 -15.36 29.69
N LYS A 149 10.96 -14.12 30.07
CA LYS A 149 11.70 -13.83 31.30
C LYS A 149 10.99 -14.39 32.54
N LYS A 150 9.67 -14.23 32.64
CA LYS A 150 8.87 -14.76 33.74
C LYS A 150 8.88 -16.29 33.77
N LEU A 151 8.80 -16.94 32.60
CA LEU A 151 8.89 -18.40 32.50
C LEU A 151 10.26 -18.91 32.95
N GLU A 152 11.34 -18.25 32.53
CA GLU A 152 12.71 -18.59 32.95
C GLU A 152 12.90 -18.44 34.46
N GLU A 153 12.34 -17.39 35.07
CA GLU A 153 12.35 -17.18 36.51
C GLU A 153 11.60 -18.29 37.28
N MET A 154 10.41 -18.66 36.80
CA MET A 154 9.63 -19.77 37.38
C MET A 154 10.36 -21.11 37.25
N LEU A 155 10.97 -21.37 36.08
CA LEU A 155 11.71 -22.60 35.84
C LEU A 155 12.95 -22.68 36.74
N LYS A 156 13.65 -21.57 36.91
CA LYS A 156 14.79 -21.45 37.84
C LYS A 156 14.36 -21.66 39.29
N ALA A 157 13.21 -21.12 39.71
CA ALA A 157 12.69 -21.30 41.07
C ALA A 157 12.33 -22.75 41.40
N VAL A 158 11.88 -23.53 40.39
CA VAL A 158 11.55 -24.95 40.53
C VAL A 158 12.80 -25.85 40.39
N GLY A 159 13.97 -25.27 40.13
CA GLY A 159 15.23 -26.00 39.96
C GLY A 159 15.39 -26.63 38.56
N GLY A 160 14.56 -26.24 37.60
CA GLY A 160 14.68 -26.66 36.21
C GLY A 160 15.77 -25.89 35.46
N ALA A 161 16.41 -26.55 34.49
CA ALA A 161 17.38 -25.91 33.60
C ALA A 161 16.67 -25.03 32.55
N THR A 162 17.11 -23.79 32.39
CA THR A 162 16.62 -22.89 31.33
C THR A 162 17.17 -23.35 29.98
N SER A 163 16.37 -24.10 29.22
CA SER A 163 16.72 -24.46 27.85
C SER A 163 16.66 -23.21 26.97
N SER A 164 17.80 -22.85 26.37
CA SER A 164 17.90 -21.85 25.29
C SER A 164 17.36 -22.45 23.98
N GLY A 165 16.13 -22.97 23.99
CA GLY A 165 15.44 -23.37 22.76
C GLY A 165 15.16 -22.15 21.89
N ALA A 166 15.04 -22.34 20.57
CA ALA A 166 14.80 -21.32 19.54
C ALA A 166 13.79 -20.25 20.02
N SER A 167 14.33 -19.17 20.57
CA SER A 167 13.56 -18.14 21.25
C SER A 167 13.30 -17.06 20.22
N ASN A 168 12.05 -17.00 19.73
CA ASN A 168 11.54 -15.95 18.85
C ASN A 168 11.57 -14.53 19.48
N THR A 169 12.21 -14.37 20.63
CA THR A 169 12.46 -13.10 21.32
C THR A 169 13.94 -12.68 21.26
N SER A 170 14.77 -13.43 20.53
CA SER A 170 16.15 -13.03 20.25
C SER A 170 16.18 -11.64 19.60
N PRO A 171 17.15 -10.76 19.95
CA PRO A 171 17.21 -9.41 19.39
C PRO A 171 17.26 -9.39 17.86
N GLU A 172 17.92 -10.38 17.25
CA GLU A 172 18.03 -10.52 15.80
C GLU A 172 16.68 -10.85 15.15
N GLU A 173 15.90 -11.77 15.71
CA GLU A 173 14.59 -12.13 15.16
C GLU A 173 13.56 -11.02 15.32
N LEU A 174 13.59 -10.30 16.45
CA LEU A 174 12.73 -9.13 16.67
C LEU A 174 13.04 -8.01 15.67
N ALA A 175 14.33 -7.77 15.39
CA ALA A 175 14.76 -6.80 14.38
C ALA A 175 14.32 -7.23 12.97
N ARG A 176 14.48 -8.51 12.62
CA ARG A 176 14.04 -9.06 11.33
C ARG A 176 12.53 -8.99 11.14
N GLU A 177 11.75 -9.20 12.20
CA GLU A 177 10.29 -9.07 12.17
C GLU A 177 9.87 -7.62 11.90
N LEU A 178 10.52 -6.65 12.54
CA LEU A 178 10.32 -5.22 12.27
C LEU A 178 10.71 -4.84 10.84
N GLU A 179 11.88 -5.29 10.37
CA GLU A 179 12.32 -5.07 8.99
C GLU A 179 11.32 -5.62 7.97
N THR A 180 10.80 -6.83 8.23
CA THR A 180 9.78 -7.45 7.37
C THR A 180 8.50 -6.63 7.35
N PHE A 181 8.11 -6.05 8.49
CA PHE A 181 6.96 -5.15 8.56
C PHE A 181 7.23 -3.84 7.80
N ASP A 182 8.37 -3.19 8.05
CA ASP A 182 8.76 -1.93 7.41
C ASP A 182 8.87 -2.09 5.88
N MET A 183 9.36 -3.24 5.41
CA MET A 183 9.36 -3.61 3.98
C MET A 183 7.94 -3.70 3.39
N LYS A 184 6.96 -4.19 4.14
CA LYS A 184 5.55 -4.22 3.70
C LYS A 184 4.97 -2.81 3.63
N VAL A 185 5.27 -1.96 4.62
CA VAL A 185 4.87 -0.55 4.64
C VAL A 185 5.45 0.17 3.43
N TYR A 186 6.75 0.02 3.17
CA TYR A 186 7.41 0.63 2.01
C TYR A 186 6.73 0.24 0.68
N LYS A 187 6.42 -1.05 0.49
CA LYS A 187 5.71 -1.52 -0.71
C LYS A 187 4.30 -0.91 -0.81
N ALA A 188 3.56 -0.86 0.30
CA ALA A 188 2.23 -0.29 0.34
C ALA A 188 2.25 1.22 0.06
N GLN A 189 3.19 1.95 0.64
CA GLN A 189 3.41 3.38 0.41
C GLN A 189 3.77 3.66 -1.04
N THR A 190 4.69 2.89 -1.63
CA THR A 190 5.07 3.02 -3.04
C THR A 190 3.86 2.82 -3.96
N GLN A 191 3.01 1.83 -3.67
CA GLN A 191 1.78 1.60 -4.44
C GLN A 191 0.78 2.76 -4.28
N MET A 192 0.60 3.26 -3.06
CA MET A 192 -0.27 4.41 -2.78
C MET A 192 0.17 5.64 -3.58
N VAL A 193 1.46 5.97 -3.56
CA VAL A 193 2.02 7.10 -4.33
C VAL A 193 1.78 6.93 -5.83
N ARG A 194 1.99 5.71 -6.36
CA ARG A 194 1.72 5.41 -7.78
C ARG A 194 0.26 5.67 -8.16
N GLU A 195 -0.69 5.25 -7.33
CA GLU A 195 -2.11 5.48 -7.59
C GLU A 195 -2.51 6.95 -7.46
N MET A 196 -1.98 7.67 -6.46
CA MET A 196 -2.20 9.11 -6.30
C MET A 196 -1.65 9.91 -7.48
N ASN A 197 -0.44 9.58 -7.97
CA ASN A 197 0.10 10.17 -9.19
C ASN A 197 -0.80 9.88 -10.42
N GLY A 198 -1.32 8.65 -10.51
CA GLY A 198 -2.30 8.29 -11.55
C GLY A 198 -3.58 9.12 -11.48
N LYS A 199 -4.10 9.37 -10.27
CA LYS A 199 -5.27 10.24 -10.06
C LYS A 199 -4.97 11.68 -10.45
N LEU A 200 -3.85 12.25 -10.01
CA LEU A 200 -3.44 13.62 -10.38
C LEU A 200 -3.35 13.79 -11.90
N ARG A 201 -2.76 12.83 -12.60
CA ARG A 201 -2.76 12.80 -14.07
C ARG A 201 -4.17 12.80 -14.66
N ASN A 202 -5.05 11.95 -14.16
CA ASN A 202 -6.43 11.84 -14.65
C ASN A 202 -7.27 13.11 -14.36
N LEU A 203 -6.93 13.85 -13.30
CA LEU A 203 -7.50 15.16 -12.99
C LEU A 203 -6.91 16.30 -13.86
N GLY A 204 -5.98 15.99 -14.76
CA GLY A 204 -5.35 16.97 -15.64
C GLY A 204 -4.33 17.87 -14.93
N ILE A 205 -3.77 17.41 -13.82
CA ILE A 205 -2.67 18.10 -13.13
C ILE A 205 -1.37 17.81 -13.89
N PRO A 206 -0.60 18.84 -14.30
CA PRO A 206 0.64 18.67 -15.05
C PRO A 206 1.74 18.02 -14.19
N PHE A 207 2.81 17.56 -14.83
CA PHE A 207 3.99 16.90 -14.23
C PHE A 207 3.79 15.46 -13.73
N PHE A 208 2.56 15.02 -13.43
CA PHE A 208 2.27 13.64 -12.97
C PHE A 208 1.96 12.65 -14.10
N GLY A 209 1.92 13.15 -15.34
CA GLY A 209 1.74 12.35 -16.54
C GLY A 209 2.61 12.83 -17.70
N THR A 210 3.73 13.51 -17.41
CA THR A 210 4.65 13.99 -18.43
C THR A 210 5.06 12.85 -19.34
N LYS A 211 4.91 13.06 -20.65
CA LYS A 211 5.20 12.02 -21.63
C LYS A 211 6.69 11.66 -21.58
N SER A 212 7.01 10.37 -21.70
CA SER A 212 8.37 9.87 -21.52
C SER A 212 9.33 10.39 -22.59
N GLU A 213 8.86 10.78 -23.77
CA GLU A 213 9.69 11.45 -24.79
C GLU A 213 10.16 12.84 -24.39
N LEU A 214 9.55 13.45 -23.37
CA LEU A 214 9.94 14.76 -22.84
C LEU A 214 10.90 14.64 -21.66
N VAL A 215 11.19 13.43 -21.16
CA VAL A 215 12.04 13.22 -19.98
C VAL A 215 13.37 12.62 -20.38
N ARG A 216 14.48 13.27 -20.00
CA ARG A 216 15.82 12.76 -20.21
C ARG A 216 16.17 11.74 -19.13
N ILE A 217 16.50 10.51 -19.56
CA ILE A 217 16.99 9.46 -18.66
C ILE A 217 18.52 9.52 -18.61
N PRO A 218 19.15 9.71 -17.42
CA PRO A 218 20.60 9.70 -17.31
C PRO A 218 21.16 8.32 -17.69
N GLY A 219 22.07 8.28 -18.67
CA GLY A 219 22.81 7.07 -19.07
C GLY A 219 22.50 6.48 -20.46
N LYS A 220 21.49 6.99 -21.20
CA LYS A 220 21.18 6.47 -22.56
C LYS A 220 21.87 7.23 -23.70
N HIS A 221 22.62 8.30 -23.40
CA HIS A 221 23.12 9.23 -24.42
C HIS A 221 24.63 9.14 -24.71
N ASP A 222 25.36 8.21 -24.09
CA ASP A 222 26.82 8.09 -24.28
C ASP A 222 27.25 7.17 -25.43
N ALA A 223 26.31 6.53 -26.14
CA ALA A 223 26.63 5.56 -27.18
C ALA A 223 26.56 6.09 -28.64
N THR A 224 25.96 7.26 -28.91
CA THR A 224 25.64 7.62 -30.31
C THR A 224 26.20 8.95 -30.82
N ASN A 225 26.66 9.89 -29.99
CA ASN A 225 27.13 11.19 -30.51
C ASN A 225 28.59 11.48 -30.20
N ARG A 226 29.49 10.75 -30.86
CA ARG A 226 30.87 11.18 -31.10
C ARG A 226 31.06 11.48 -32.60
N ALA A 227 30.34 12.48 -33.11
CA ALA A 227 30.67 13.15 -34.37
C ALA A 227 29.97 14.51 -34.46
N GLY A 228 30.75 15.58 -34.33
CA GLY A 228 30.64 16.81 -35.14
C GLY A 228 29.39 17.70 -35.06
N THR A 229 29.65 18.95 -34.66
CA THR A 229 29.04 20.20 -35.18
C THR A 229 27.55 20.52 -34.91
N ALA A 230 27.37 21.49 -33.99
CA ALA A 230 26.36 22.56 -33.93
C ALA A 230 24.88 22.25 -34.26
N SER A 231 24.00 22.43 -33.26
CA SER A 231 22.59 22.92 -33.32
C SER A 231 22.03 22.86 -31.88
N THR A 232 21.91 23.94 -31.10
CA THR A 232 20.80 24.94 -31.07
C THR A 232 19.43 24.35 -31.45
N GLU A 233 18.43 24.53 -30.57
CA GLU A 233 16.98 24.25 -30.72
C GLU A 233 16.41 22.88 -30.28
N GLY A 234 17.19 21.81 -30.20
CA GLY A 234 16.70 20.48 -29.77
C GLY A 234 16.59 20.26 -28.25
N GLU A 235 17.33 21.02 -27.44
CA GLU A 235 17.42 20.82 -25.99
C GLU A 235 16.32 21.54 -25.19
N LYS A 236 15.62 22.50 -25.78
CA LYS A 236 14.63 23.35 -25.08
C LYS A 236 13.29 22.65 -24.80
N GLY A 237 13.16 21.38 -25.17
CA GLY A 237 11.93 20.60 -25.10
C GLY A 237 11.98 19.36 -24.22
N MET A 238 13.11 19.10 -23.54
CA MET A 238 13.26 17.96 -22.63
C MET A 238 13.58 18.45 -21.22
N ILE A 239 13.02 17.78 -20.23
CA ILE A 239 13.26 18.01 -18.81
C ILE A 239 14.05 16.83 -18.23
N ASP A 240 15.01 17.09 -17.35
CA ASP A 240 15.72 16.02 -16.65
C ASP A 240 14.82 15.37 -15.58
N GLU A 241 15.07 14.11 -15.23
CA GLU A 241 14.26 13.38 -14.24
C GLU A 241 14.24 14.10 -12.88
N ASP A 242 15.39 14.60 -12.44
CA ASP A 242 15.53 15.33 -11.18
C ASP A 242 14.73 16.65 -11.19
N GLU A 243 14.80 17.40 -12.30
CA GLU A 243 14.03 18.64 -12.49
C GLU A 243 12.52 18.36 -12.50
N LEU A 244 12.09 17.26 -13.13
CA LEU A 244 10.68 16.87 -13.13
C LEU A 244 10.19 16.55 -11.72
N VAL A 245 11.00 15.87 -10.91
CA VAL A 245 10.69 15.59 -9.50
C VAL A 245 10.57 16.89 -8.69
N GLU A 246 11.42 17.88 -8.94
CA GLU A 246 11.30 19.19 -8.30
C GLU A 246 10.00 19.91 -8.68
N LEU A 247 9.62 19.88 -9.96
CA LEU A 247 8.34 20.46 -10.41
C LEU A 247 7.14 19.74 -9.79
N GLN A 248 7.17 18.41 -9.68
CA GLN A 248 6.13 17.63 -9.02
C GLN A 248 6.01 18.02 -7.54
N LYS A 249 7.12 18.10 -6.79
CA LYS A 249 7.13 18.52 -5.39
C LYS A 249 6.56 19.93 -5.23
N LYS A 250 7.01 20.87 -6.07
CA LYS A 250 6.52 22.25 -6.05
C LYS A 250 5.03 22.31 -6.35
N MET A 251 4.54 21.48 -7.26
CA MET A 251 3.12 21.38 -7.57
C MET A 251 2.32 20.82 -6.39
N LEU A 252 2.78 19.73 -5.76
CA LEU A 252 2.12 19.16 -4.58
C LEU A 252 1.94 20.19 -3.47
N ASN A 253 2.97 20.99 -3.17
CA ASN A 253 2.87 22.06 -2.15
C ASN A 253 1.74 23.05 -2.48
N ILE A 254 1.66 23.51 -3.73
CA ILE A 254 0.59 24.44 -4.13
C ILE A 254 -0.79 23.78 -4.01
N LEU A 255 -0.92 22.52 -4.41
CA LEU A 255 -2.18 21.80 -4.30
C LEU A 255 -2.62 21.60 -2.84
N GLU A 256 -1.67 21.35 -1.95
CA GLU A 256 -1.90 21.26 -0.51
C GLU A 256 -2.35 22.61 0.08
N ASP A 257 -1.64 23.70 -0.23
CA ASP A 257 -1.99 25.05 0.21
C ASP A 257 -3.41 25.43 -0.21
N MET A 258 -3.76 25.18 -1.47
CA MET A 258 -5.11 25.44 -2.00
C MET A 258 -6.21 24.57 -1.37
N CYS A 259 -5.85 23.45 -0.75
CA CYS A 259 -6.79 22.61 -0.02
C CYS A 259 -6.99 23.03 1.43
N ASN A 260 -6.03 23.80 1.98
CA ASN A 260 -6.03 24.31 3.35
C ASN A 260 -6.74 25.68 3.48
N ASP A 261 -6.91 26.41 2.36
CA ASP A 261 -7.83 27.56 2.20
C ASP A 261 -9.29 27.08 2.11
#